data_AF-A0A0D2BH51-F1
#
_entry.id   AF-A0A0D2BH51-F1
#
_cell.length_a   1.000
_cell.length_b   1.000
_cell.length_c   1.000
_cell.angle_alpha   90.00
_cell.angle_beta   90.00
_cell.angle_gamma   90.00
#
_symmetry.space_group_name_H-M   'P 1'
#
loop_
_entity.id
_entity.type
_entity.pdbx_description
1 polymer ?
#
loop_
_entity_poly.entity_id
_entity_poly.type
_entity_poly.pdbx_seq_one_letter_code
_entity_poly.pdbx_strand_id
1 'polypeptide(L)'
;MPSSNPVRGLLFVTMQPKDTLSPELFHDWYNNEHGPNRTRLSFMPNGFRYRALDLSSPDAGTQSKPEFLAIYDVTDMHQFTEQPYQYLRAPPGKTQREIDVMAQIWVDRYTLDFVGEQINDKTFLKLESPEHFKENQEGNLLTTFKFRLSPDQLSTTQEWIEKKVLPKVREIPGWRRTSWFKTSYLEPLKDGQLDFVLINEFTPSTEVGSLDTVYDGAPTADAVARKYELFYTFGTAARHLAIVAPWTSPDGVTKTIPNVDPFGSAIESTVTTSDGAVLPFRLEGNSDPDAPALVLVNSVLTTWGIWDNFLKHFFSLPQNHKYRVVRFLARGRVIPSGTTTPVTTEVQAADVIAILDALRIPQAAGLVGVSMGGATAIATALTYPSRIASFIACDTSAKSPAGNKDTWGQRIAVAEKEAKTLRLSSLFGDESADASPQPVVGEELAEMTVRRWFVPESYDDPALVPEIEKVKKMVVTNSLPEFQRGVETLFNYDYTDMLSGYKGRGAFLVGAGDGVLPKGMEKLSQVLGSAEGKTAPFKVVEGAGHLPMVERPQAVAEFVSDFLNDGSS
;
A
#
# COMPACT_ATOMS: atom_id res chain seq x y z
N MET A 1 21.97 -12.58 -1.83
CA MET A 1 22.37 -12.64 -3.26
C MET A 1 21.62 -13.81 -3.88
N PRO A 2 21.05 -13.67 -5.07
CA PRO A 2 20.44 -14.80 -5.78
C PRO A 2 21.47 -15.92 -5.96
N SER A 3 21.06 -17.18 -5.87
CA SER A 3 21.95 -18.28 -6.25
C SER A 3 22.35 -18.16 -7.73
N SER A 4 23.48 -18.76 -8.11
CA SER A 4 23.92 -18.76 -9.50
C SER A 4 22.96 -19.51 -10.44
N ASN A 5 22.13 -20.40 -9.90
CA ASN A 5 21.09 -21.16 -10.59
C ASN A 5 19.81 -21.19 -9.72
N PRO A 6 18.95 -20.16 -9.78
CA PRO A 6 17.76 -20.08 -8.95
C PRO A 6 16.76 -21.18 -9.32
N VAL A 7 16.32 -21.93 -8.31
CA VAL A 7 15.23 -22.91 -8.46
C VAL A 7 13.94 -22.19 -8.12
N ARG A 8 13.02 -22.04 -9.08
CA ARG A 8 11.67 -21.51 -8.80
C ARG A 8 10.84 -22.53 -8.04
N GLY A 9 9.82 -22.08 -7.32
CA GLY A 9 8.89 -22.97 -6.65
C GLY A 9 7.70 -22.26 -6.03
N LEU A 10 7.12 -22.91 -5.03
CA LEU A 10 5.86 -22.53 -4.41
C LEU A 10 5.91 -22.80 -2.90
N LEU A 11 5.40 -21.86 -2.11
CA LEU A 11 4.97 -22.15 -0.75
C LEU A 11 3.46 -22.39 -0.76
N PHE A 12 3.05 -23.64 -0.55
CA PHE A 12 1.65 -24.07 -0.56
C PHE A 12 1.22 -24.41 0.89
N VAL A 13 0.23 -23.68 1.42
CA VAL A 13 -0.14 -23.76 2.83
C VAL A 13 -1.64 -23.95 2.98
N THR A 14 -2.08 -25.09 3.49
CA THR A 14 -3.50 -25.31 3.84
C THR A 14 -3.71 -25.07 5.32
N MET A 15 -4.79 -24.37 5.67
CA MET A 15 -5.07 -23.93 7.03
C MET A 15 -6.53 -24.10 7.37
N GLN A 16 -6.77 -24.56 8.60
CA GLN A 16 -8.07 -24.54 9.23
C GLN A 16 -7.95 -23.94 10.64
N PRO A 17 -8.51 -22.75 10.91
CA PRO A 17 -8.67 -22.24 12.26
C PRO A 17 -9.46 -23.24 13.13
N LYS A 18 -9.02 -23.41 14.37
CA LYS A 18 -9.80 -24.12 15.39
C LYS A 18 -10.90 -23.21 15.92
N ASP A 19 -11.95 -23.79 16.51
CA ASP A 19 -13.08 -23.04 17.09
C ASP A 19 -12.69 -22.01 18.16
N THR A 20 -11.47 -22.11 18.72
CA THR A 20 -10.94 -21.15 19.71
C THR A 20 -10.44 -19.84 19.10
N LEU A 21 -10.21 -19.80 17.78
CA LEU A 21 -9.70 -18.64 17.06
C LEU A 21 -10.83 -18.01 16.24
N SER A 22 -11.20 -16.76 16.56
CA SER A 22 -12.24 -16.09 15.77
C SER A 22 -11.78 -15.85 14.33
N PRO A 23 -12.70 -15.91 13.34
CA PRO A 23 -12.37 -15.60 11.95
C PRO A 23 -11.73 -14.22 11.77
N GLU A 24 -12.21 -13.21 12.49
CA GLU A 24 -11.71 -11.84 12.39
C GLU A 24 -10.27 -11.75 12.87
N LEU A 25 -9.92 -12.40 13.99
CA LEU A 25 -8.55 -12.41 14.49
C LEU A 25 -7.63 -13.19 13.55
N PHE A 26 -8.10 -14.30 12.98
CA PHE A 26 -7.37 -15.04 11.96
C PHE A 26 -7.10 -14.18 10.73
N HIS A 27 -8.09 -13.46 10.20
CA HIS A 27 -7.93 -12.61 9.04
C HIS A 27 -7.05 -11.39 9.32
N ASP A 28 -7.23 -10.72 10.46
CA ASP A 28 -6.40 -9.59 10.87
C ASP A 28 -4.92 -9.99 10.99
N TRP A 29 -4.60 -11.03 11.75
CA TRP A 29 -3.23 -11.55 11.85
C TRP A 29 -2.65 -11.90 10.47
N TYR A 30 -3.40 -12.66 9.67
CA TYR A 30 -2.89 -13.12 8.39
C TYR A 30 -2.63 -11.95 7.44
N ASN A 31 -3.57 -11.01 7.37
CA ASN A 31 -3.58 -9.93 6.38
C ASN A 31 -2.69 -8.75 6.75
N ASN A 32 -2.42 -8.52 8.04
CA ASN A 32 -1.65 -7.37 8.52
C ASN A 32 -0.26 -7.74 9.04
N GLU A 33 -0.01 -9.00 9.38
CA GLU A 33 1.30 -9.47 9.86
C GLU A 33 1.85 -10.58 8.97
N HIS A 34 1.19 -11.74 8.93
CA HIS A 34 1.76 -12.96 8.34
C HIS A 34 2.07 -12.84 6.85
N GLY A 35 1.11 -12.38 6.06
CA GLY A 35 1.20 -12.25 4.61
C GLY A 35 2.16 -11.13 4.19
N PRO A 36 1.96 -9.87 4.62
CA PRO A 36 2.84 -8.75 4.26
C PRO A 36 4.32 -9.01 4.58
N ASN A 37 4.64 -9.63 5.73
CA ASN A 37 6.02 -9.96 6.09
C ASN A 37 6.69 -10.90 5.09
N ARG A 38 5.92 -11.76 4.42
CA ARG A 38 6.41 -12.67 3.36
C ARG A 38 6.57 -11.94 2.03
N THR A 39 5.57 -11.17 1.61
CA THR A 39 5.65 -10.43 0.34
C THR A 39 6.65 -9.28 0.34
N ARG A 40 7.14 -8.85 1.51
CA ARG A 40 8.30 -7.93 1.62
C ARG A 40 9.62 -8.61 1.25
N LEU A 41 9.69 -9.95 1.28
CA LEU A 41 10.87 -10.68 0.84
C LEU A 41 10.92 -10.64 -0.69
N SER A 42 12.02 -10.15 -1.25
CA SER A 42 12.16 -9.94 -2.70
C SER A 42 11.98 -11.21 -3.55
N PHE A 43 12.11 -12.39 -2.94
CA PHE A 43 11.96 -13.68 -3.61
C PHE A 43 10.54 -14.25 -3.53
N MET A 44 9.62 -13.58 -2.83
CA MET A 44 8.19 -13.88 -2.76
C MET A 44 7.39 -12.71 -3.36
N PRO A 45 7.35 -12.58 -4.70
CA PRO A 45 6.80 -11.41 -5.38
C PRO A 45 5.29 -11.25 -5.21
N ASN A 46 4.60 -12.31 -4.79
CA ASN A 46 3.16 -12.32 -4.62
C ASN A 46 2.75 -13.23 -3.45
N GLY A 47 1.47 -13.15 -3.11
CA GLY A 47 0.85 -14.15 -2.27
C GLY A 47 -0.67 -14.02 -2.32
N PHE A 48 -1.35 -15.15 -2.24
CA PHE A 48 -2.77 -15.28 -2.51
C PHE A 48 -3.42 -16.12 -1.42
N ARG A 49 -4.62 -15.73 -0.99
CA ARG A 49 -5.47 -16.54 -0.10
C ARG A 49 -6.72 -16.97 -0.83
N TYR A 50 -7.02 -18.24 -0.73
CA TYR A 50 -8.19 -18.85 -1.31
C TYR A 50 -9.06 -19.51 -0.24
N ARG A 51 -10.37 -19.55 -0.49
CA ARG A 51 -11.37 -20.22 0.33
C ARG A 51 -11.95 -21.41 -0.43
N ALA A 52 -12.13 -22.52 0.24
CA ALA A 52 -12.63 -23.75 -0.37
C ALA A 52 -14.10 -23.62 -0.79
N LEU A 53 -14.42 -24.09 -1.99
CA LEU A 53 -15.78 -24.14 -2.54
C LEU A 53 -16.43 -25.53 -2.42
N ASP A 54 -15.67 -26.52 -1.96
CA ASP A 54 -16.09 -27.92 -1.91
C ASP A 54 -16.49 -28.38 -0.50
N LEU A 55 -16.85 -27.43 0.37
CA LEU A 55 -17.38 -27.66 1.71
C LEU A 55 -18.90 -27.68 1.70
N SER A 56 -19.52 -28.25 2.75
CA SER A 56 -20.98 -28.30 2.89
C SER A 56 -21.61 -26.92 3.12
N SER A 57 -20.85 -26.01 3.72
CA SER A 57 -21.21 -24.61 3.97
C SER A 57 -19.94 -23.80 4.21
N PRO A 58 -20.01 -22.46 4.16
CA PRO A 58 -18.98 -21.59 4.72
C PRO A 58 -18.63 -22.03 6.15
N ASP A 59 -17.35 -21.94 6.52
CA ASP A 59 -16.85 -22.18 7.89
C ASP A 59 -16.96 -23.64 8.38
N ALA A 60 -17.27 -24.58 7.48
CA ALA A 60 -17.36 -26.02 7.77
C ALA A 60 -16.05 -26.80 7.54
N GLY A 61 -14.91 -26.11 7.42
CA GLY A 61 -13.63 -26.77 7.21
C GLY A 61 -13.17 -27.58 8.42
N THR A 62 -12.37 -28.60 8.18
CA THR A 62 -11.82 -29.49 9.23
C THR A 62 -10.31 -29.65 9.06
N GLN A 63 -9.65 -30.26 10.05
CA GLN A 63 -8.22 -30.57 9.93
C GLN A 63 -7.90 -31.40 8.67
N SER A 64 -8.75 -32.37 8.31
CA SER A 64 -8.53 -33.23 7.13
C SER A 64 -9.05 -32.62 5.83
N LYS A 65 -9.96 -31.63 5.91
CA LYS A 65 -10.46 -30.87 4.77
C LYS A 65 -10.43 -29.36 5.07
N PRO A 66 -9.23 -28.74 5.04
CA PRO A 66 -9.09 -27.34 5.41
C PRO A 66 -9.82 -26.40 4.44
N GLU A 67 -10.36 -25.32 4.97
CA GLU A 67 -11.07 -24.30 4.20
C GLU A 67 -10.15 -23.32 3.52
N PHE A 68 -9.02 -22.97 4.13
CA PHE A 68 -8.16 -21.92 3.62
C PHE A 68 -6.91 -22.48 2.96
N LEU A 69 -6.53 -21.88 1.85
CA LEU A 69 -5.27 -22.12 1.15
C LEU A 69 -4.54 -20.78 1.00
N ALA A 70 -3.25 -20.75 1.30
CA ALA A 70 -2.38 -19.67 0.88
C ALA A 70 -1.28 -20.19 -0.04
N ILE A 71 -1.02 -19.45 -1.11
CA ILE A 71 0.03 -19.73 -2.08
C ILE A 71 0.93 -18.51 -2.21
N TYR A 72 2.24 -18.73 -2.23
CA TYR A 72 3.24 -17.71 -2.56
C TYR A 72 4.17 -18.29 -3.63
N ASP A 73 4.31 -17.57 -4.75
CA ASP A 73 5.36 -17.92 -5.71
C ASP A 73 6.73 -17.62 -5.10
N VAL A 74 7.70 -18.46 -5.44
CA VAL A 74 9.07 -18.38 -4.94
C VAL A 74 10.02 -18.31 -6.12
N THR A 75 10.78 -17.22 -6.25
CA THR A 75 11.71 -17.03 -7.38
C THR A 75 13.00 -17.83 -7.22
N ASP A 76 13.41 -18.11 -5.98
CA ASP A 76 14.58 -18.92 -5.65
C ASP A 76 14.35 -19.65 -4.31
N MET A 77 14.15 -20.97 -4.38
CA MET A 77 13.89 -21.83 -3.22
C MET A 77 15.02 -21.77 -2.20
N HIS A 78 16.28 -21.56 -2.62
CA HIS A 78 17.41 -21.47 -1.70
C HIS A 78 17.22 -20.35 -0.66
N GLN A 79 16.49 -19.28 -1.00
CA GLN A 79 16.23 -18.18 -0.07
C GLN A 79 15.48 -18.60 1.20
N PHE A 80 14.81 -19.76 1.20
CA PHE A 80 14.25 -20.34 2.42
C PHE A 80 15.30 -20.69 3.45
N THR A 81 16.56 -20.97 3.09
CA THR A 81 17.65 -21.24 4.06
C THR A 81 18.32 -19.98 4.56
N GLU A 82 18.02 -18.83 3.95
CA GLU A 82 18.69 -17.58 4.24
C GLU A 82 18.06 -16.83 5.42
N GLN A 83 18.88 -15.99 6.06
CA GLN A 83 18.51 -15.23 7.25
C GLN A 83 17.18 -14.46 7.15
N PRO A 84 16.85 -13.76 6.03
CA PRO A 84 15.58 -13.01 5.96
C PRO A 84 14.33 -13.87 6.18
N TYR A 85 14.29 -15.09 5.64
CA TYR A 85 13.16 -15.99 5.86
C TYR A 85 13.26 -16.72 7.20
N GLN A 86 14.45 -17.15 7.59
CA GLN A 86 14.67 -17.83 8.88
C GLN A 86 14.32 -16.92 10.06
N TYR A 87 14.52 -15.61 9.93
CA TYR A 87 14.08 -14.62 10.90
C TYR A 87 12.56 -14.69 11.15
N LEU A 88 11.74 -14.87 10.10
CA LEU A 88 10.28 -15.01 10.24
C LEU A 88 9.85 -16.34 10.89
N ARG A 89 10.77 -17.29 11.06
CA ARG A 89 10.49 -18.66 11.53
C ARG A 89 10.78 -18.86 13.03
N ALA A 90 11.57 -17.99 13.65
CA ALA A 90 11.96 -18.09 15.05
C ALA A 90 11.94 -16.71 15.76
N PRO A 91 11.76 -16.66 17.09
CA PRO A 91 11.90 -15.42 17.83
C PRO A 91 13.28 -14.78 17.62
N PRO A 92 13.38 -13.43 17.56
CA PRO A 92 12.29 -12.48 17.78
C PRO A 92 11.43 -12.19 16.54
N GLY A 93 11.81 -12.65 15.34
CA GLY A 93 11.07 -12.34 14.11
C GLY A 93 9.75 -13.08 14.00
N LYS A 94 9.66 -14.31 14.52
CA LYS A 94 8.39 -14.96 14.83
C LYS A 94 7.82 -14.35 16.11
N THR A 95 6.87 -13.45 15.96
CA THR A 95 6.31 -12.66 17.07
C THR A 95 5.47 -13.52 18.01
N GLN A 96 5.20 -13.02 19.22
CA GLN A 96 4.29 -13.71 20.16
C GLN A 96 2.87 -13.84 19.57
N ARG A 97 2.37 -12.81 18.87
CA ARG A 97 1.07 -12.86 18.19
C ARG A 97 1.03 -13.99 17.15
N GLU A 98 2.06 -14.10 16.31
CA GLU A 98 2.20 -15.18 15.34
C GLU A 98 2.25 -16.56 16.03
N ILE A 99 2.96 -16.70 17.15
CA ILE A 99 3.02 -17.96 17.92
C ILE A 99 1.63 -18.33 18.46
N ASP A 100 0.94 -17.39 19.11
CA ASP A 100 -0.34 -17.62 19.78
C ASP A 100 -1.48 -17.92 18.79
N VAL A 101 -1.49 -17.22 17.65
CA VAL A 101 -2.48 -17.45 16.59
C VAL A 101 -2.19 -18.77 15.86
N MET A 102 -0.93 -19.04 15.48
CA MET A 102 -0.58 -20.31 14.82
C MET A 102 -0.86 -21.54 15.66
N ALA A 103 -0.72 -21.46 16.99
CA ALA A 103 -1.05 -22.57 17.90
C ALA A 103 -2.52 -23.00 17.80
N GLN A 104 -3.39 -22.11 17.30
CA GLN A 104 -4.83 -22.32 17.15
C GLN A 104 -5.25 -22.63 15.71
N ILE A 105 -4.30 -22.97 14.84
CA ILE A 105 -4.55 -23.30 13.44
C ILE A 105 -4.03 -24.72 13.17
N TRP A 106 -4.84 -25.56 12.55
CA TRP A 106 -4.32 -26.75 11.87
C TRP A 106 -3.69 -26.29 10.56
N VAL A 107 -2.38 -26.46 10.42
CA VAL A 107 -1.62 -25.96 9.27
C VAL A 107 -0.75 -27.08 8.70
N ASP A 108 -0.88 -27.29 7.39
CA ASP A 108 0.07 -28.07 6.61
C ASP A 108 0.81 -27.13 5.67
N ARG A 109 2.13 -27.25 5.64
CA ARG A 109 3.02 -26.42 4.83
C ARG A 109 3.83 -27.31 3.90
N TYR A 110 3.78 -26.98 2.62
CA TYR A 110 4.54 -27.65 1.58
C TYR A 110 5.42 -26.64 0.87
N THR A 111 6.72 -26.90 0.91
CA THR A 111 7.74 -26.19 0.14
C THR A 111 7.98 -27.00 -1.12
N LEU A 112 7.61 -26.47 -2.28
CA LEU A 112 7.54 -27.26 -3.52
C LEU A 112 8.40 -26.65 -4.63
N ASP A 113 9.23 -27.47 -5.27
CA ASP A 113 10.01 -27.06 -6.44
C ASP A 113 9.12 -27.05 -7.68
N PHE A 114 9.32 -26.04 -8.54
CA PHE A 114 8.68 -25.95 -9.83
C PHE A 114 9.14 -27.09 -10.75
N VAL A 115 8.21 -27.75 -11.42
CA VAL A 115 8.50 -28.81 -12.40
C VAL A 115 8.13 -28.36 -13.81
N GLY A 116 6.92 -27.81 -14.00
CA GLY A 116 6.48 -27.32 -15.29
C GLY A 116 5.19 -26.52 -15.24
N GLU A 117 4.92 -25.78 -16.31
CA GLU A 117 3.69 -25.03 -16.50
C GLU A 117 3.28 -24.95 -17.96
N GLN A 118 1.99 -24.67 -18.16
CA GLN A 118 1.39 -24.28 -19.44
C GLN A 118 0.44 -23.14 -19.19
N ILE A 119 0.60 -22.06 -19.95
CA ILE A 119 -0.20 -20.84 -19.85
C ILE A 119 -1.07 -20.66 -21.09
N ASN A 120 -2.18 -19.98 -20.91
CA ASN A 120 -3.00 -19.47 -22.01
C ASN A 120 -2.70 -17.98 -22.19
N ASP A 121 -1.94 -17.63 -23.24
CA ASP A 121 -1.51 -16.25 -23.48
C ASP A 121 -2.65 -15.24 -23.64
N LYS A 122 -3.88 -15.71 -23.88
CA LYS A 122 -5.06 -14.85 -24.03
C LYS A 122 -5.76 -14.53 -22.71
N THR A 123 -5.70 -15.44 -21.75
CA THR A 123 -6.45 -15.34 -20.49
C THR A 123 -5.54 -15.27 -19.28
N PHE A 124 -4.26 -15.61 -19.38
CA PHE A 124 -3.33 -15.50 -18.27
C PHE A 124 -3.11 -14.04 -17.89
N LEU A 125 -3.22 -13.74 -16.59
CA LEU A 125 -2.95 -12.43 -16.03
C LEU A 125 -2.04 -12.61 -14.82
N LYS A 126 -1.03 -11.75 -14.70
CA LYS A 126 -0.21 -11.66 -13.51
C LYS A 126 -0.97 -10.86 -12.45
N LEU A 127 -1.77 -11.55 -11.63
CA LEU A 127 -2.74 -10.93 -10.72
C LEU A 127 -2.11 -9.93 -9.74
N GLU A 128 -0.83 -10.10 -9.41
CA GLU A 128 -0.08 -9.18 -8.55
C GLU A 128 0.37 -7.89 -9.26
N SER A 129 0.23 -7.74 -10.57
CA SER A 129 0.67 -6.54 -11.27
C SER A 129 -0.33 -5.36 -11.13
N PRO A 130 0.13 -4.12 -10.93
CA PRO A 130 -0.69 -2.89 -10.82
C PRO A 130 -1.79 -2.73 -11.87
N GLU A 131 -1.48 -3.05 -13.12
CA GLU A 131 -2.40 -3.00 -14.25
C GLU A 131 -3.58 -3.97 -14.15
N HIS A 132 -3.51 -4.97 -13.26
CA HIS A 132 -4.52 -6.03 -13.11
C HIS A 132 -5.24 -6.00 -11.76
N PHE A 133 -5.07 -4.93 -10.97
CA PHE A 133 -5.70 -4.86 -9.64
C PHE A 133 -7.23 -4.90 -9.72
N LYS A 134 -7.83 -4.33 -10.78
CA LYS A 134 -9.30 -4.30 -10.97
C LYS A 134 -9.83 -5.69 -11.35
N GLU A 135 -9.14 -6.38 -12.25
CA GLU A 135 -9.43 -7.74 -12.72
C GLU A 135 -9.28 -8.79 -11.60
N ASN A 136 -8.67 -8.41 -10.49
CA ASN A 136 -8.46 -9.23 -9.31
C ASN A 136 -9.41 -8.89 -8.15
N GLN A 137 -10.44 -8.06 -8.38
CA GLN A 137 -11.50 -7.80 -7.40
C GLN A 137 -12.53 -8.94 -7.36
N GLU A 138 -12.69 -9.68 -8.45
CA GLU A 138 -13.51 -10.89 -8.50
C GLU A 138 -12.67 -12.15 -8.23
N GLY A 139 -13.27 -13.14 -7.57
CA GLY A 139 -12.58 -14.35 -7.12
C GLY A 139 -12.14 -15.25 -8.26
N ASN A 140 -10.85 -15.20 -8.61
CA ASN A 140 -10.24 -16.17 -9.52
C ASN A 140 -10.36 -17.60 -8.95
N LEU A 141 -10.75 -18.55 -9.79
CA LEU A 141 -10.95 -19.93 -9.37
C LEU A 141 -9.67 -20.74 -9.52
N LEU A 142 -9.46 -21.62 -8.55
CA LEU A 142 -8.29 -22.46 -8.47
C LEU A 142 -8.70 -23.89 -8.12
N THR A 143 -8.14 -24.85 -8.84
CA THR A 143 -8.28 -26.27 -8.50
C THR A 143 -6.92 -26.85 -8.17
N THR A 144 -6.84 -27.68 -7.15
CA THR A 144 -5.61 -28.38 -6.78
C THR A 144 -5.84 -29.88 -6.86
N PHE A 145 -4.85 -30.62 -7.33
CA PHE A 145 -4.81 -32.07 -7.28
C PHE A 145 -3.49 -32.50 -6.65
N LYS A 146 -3.56 -33.00 -5.41
CA LYS A 146 -2.39 -33.38 -4.59
C LYS A 146 -2.33 -34.88 -4.43
N PHE A 147 -1.16 -35.47 -4.62
CA PHE A 147 -0.92 -36.89 -4.39
C PHE A 147 0.55 -37.20 -4.12
N ARG A 148 0.85 -38.44 -3.71
CA ARG A 148 2.22 -38.92 -3.52
C ARG A 148 2.66 -39.84 -4.66
N LEU A 149 3.94 -39.78 -5.00
CA LEU A 149 4.56 -40.63 -6.02
C LEU A 149 6.02 -40.95 -5.68
N SER A 150 6.54 -42.03 -6.23
CA SER A 150 7.98 -42.35 -6.15
C SER A 150 8.78 -41.53 -7.18
N PRO A 151 10.04 -41.14 -6.89
CA PRO A 151 10.81 -40.27 -7.79
C PRO A 151 10.93 -40.75 -9.25
N ASP A 152 10.94 -42.06 -9.48
CA ASP A 152 10.97 -42.69 -10.80
C ASP A 152 9.67 -42.49 -11.61
N GLN A 153 8.55 -42.21 -10.94
CA GLN A 153 7.25 -41.92 -11.59
C GLN A 153 7.13 -40.48 -12.08
N LEU A 154 8.12 -39.61 -11.82
CA LEU A 154 8.01 -38.18 -12.17
C LEU A 154 7.89 -37.95 -13.69
N SER A 155 8.63 -38.70 -14.51
CA SER A 155 8.57 -38.56 -15.97
C SER A 155 7.22 -39.02 -16.52
N THR A 156 6.73 -40.18 -16.08
CA THR A 156 5.43 -40.71 -16.53
C THR A 156 4.26 -39.85 -16.04
N THR A 157 4.37 -39.23 -14.87
CA THR A 157 3.39 -38.27 -14.36
C THR A 157 3.33 -37.01 -15.23
N GLN A 158 4.46 -36.46 -15.66
CA GLN A 158 4.49 -35.31 -16.58
C GLN A 158 3.88 -35.66 -17.93
N GLU A 159 4.20 -36.83 -18.49
CA GLU A 159 3.58 -37.30 -19.73
C GLU A 159 2.06 -37.46 -19.59
N TRP A 160 1.57 -37.94 -18.44
CA TRP A 160 0.14 -38.02 -18.14
C TRP A 160 -0.51 -36.64 -18.09
N ILE A 161 0.11 -35.65 -17.44
CA ILE A 161 -0.38 -34.27 -17.43
C ILE A 161 -0.50 -33.74 -18.86
N GLU A 162 0.55 -33.91 -19.66
CA GLU A 162 0.59 -33.39 -21.02
C GLU A 162 -0.41 -34.06 -21.96
N LYS A 163 -0.53 -35.38 -21.90
CA LYS A 163 -1.33 -36.18 -22.85
C LYS A 163 -2.79 -36.36 -22.42
N LYS A 164 -3.11 -36.21 -21.13
CA LYS A 164 -4.45 -36.53 -20.59
C LYS A 164 -5.10 -35.34 -19.91
N VAL A 165 -4.37 -34.61 -19.06
CA VAL A 165 -4.96 -33.55 -18.24
C VAL A 165 -5.10 -32.25 -19.04
N LEU A 166 -4.01 -31.75 -19.63
CA LEU A 166 -4.01 -30.48 -20.36
C LEU A 166 -5.04 -30.40 -21.48
N PRO A 167 -5.24 -31.43 -22.34
CA PRO A 167 -6.27 -31.36 -23.38
C PRO A 167 -7.67 -31.10 -22.80
N LYS A 168 -8.01 -31.74 -21.68
CA LYS A 168 -9.31 -31.60 -21.02
C LYS A 168 -9.45 -30.24 -20.32
N VAL A 169 -8.42 -29.81 -19.59
CA VAL A 169 -8.46 -28.53 -18.86
C VAL A 169 -8.53 -27.34 -19.83
N ARG A 170 -7.86 -27.42 -20.98
CA ARG A 170 -7.89 -26.40 -22.04
C ARG A 170 -9.27 -26.17 -22.66
N GLU A 171 -10.13 -27.18 -22.61
CA GLU A 171 -11.51 -27.09 -23.11
C GLU A 171 -12.44 -26.37 -22.12
N ILE A 172 -12.02 -26.23 -20.85
CA ILE A 172 -12.80 -25.50 -19.85
C ILE A 172 -12.66 -23.99 -20.14
N PRO A 173 -13.78 -23.29 -20.41
CA PRO A 173 -13.75 -21.84 -20.64
C PRO A 173 -13.08 -21.12 -19.47
N GLY A 174 -12.31 -20.07 -19.75
CA GLY A 174 -11.65 -19.30 -18.70
C GLY A 174 -10.35 -19.90 -18.15
N TRP A 175 -9.89 -21.07 -18.63
CA TRP A 175 -8.58 -21.62 -18.25
C TRP A 175 -7.46 -20.62 -18.52
N ARG A 176 -6.67 -20.32 -17.47
CA ARG A 176 -5.54 -19.37 -17.50
C ARG A 176 -4.20 -20.09 -17.52
N ARG A 177 -4.02 -21.05 -16.62
CA ARG A 177 -2.74 -21.73 -16.37
C ARG A 177 -2.97 -23.10 -15.76
N THR A 178 -2.08 -24.02 -16.09
CA THR A 178 -1.85 -25.26 -15.35
C THR A 178 -0.37 -25.33 -14.97
N SER A 179 -0.07 -25.50 -13.70
CA SER A 179 1.30 -25.61 -13.17
C SER A 179 1.43 -26.80 -12.22
N TRP A 180 2.61 -27.41 -12.16
CA TRP A 180 2.85 -28.55 -11.29
C TRP A 180 4.21 -28.50 -10.60
N PHE A 181 4.19 -29.03 -9.38
CA PHE A 181 5.28 -28.91 -8.42
C PHE A 181 5.48 -30.23 -7.69
N LYS A 182 6.68 -30.41 -7.15
CA LYS A 182 7.04 -31.58 -6.33
C LYS A 182 7.68 -31.14 -5.01
N THR A 183 7.78 -32.04 -4.03
CA THR A 183 8.55 -31.81 -2.80
C THR A 183 9.90 -31.19 -3.11
N SER A 184 10.22 -30.11 -2.39
CA SER A 184 11.47 -29.39 -2.58
C SER A 184 12.70 -30.22 -2.21
N TYR A 185 13.80 -30.01 -2.95
CA TYR A 185 15.11 -30.55 -2.59
C TYR A 185 15.59 -30.13 -1.19
N LEU A 186 15.05 -29.04 -0.62
CA LEU A 186 15.38 -28.54 0.71
C LEU A 186 14.76 -29.35 1.85
N GLU A 187 13.59 -29.94 1.62
CA GLU A 187 12.80 -30.63 2.66
C GLU A 187 12.36 -32.02 2.15
N PRO A 188 13.30 -32.94 1.85
CA PRO A 188 12.96 -34.27 1.36
C PRO A 188 12.16 -35.07 2.39
N LEU A 189 11.16 -35.82 1.92
CA LEU A 189 10.37 -36.69 2.79
C LEU A 189 11.21 -37.88 3.28
N LYS A 190 10.98 -38.28 4.53
CA LYS A 190 11.73 -39.38 5.18
C LYS A 190 11.52 -40.75 4.53
N ASP A 191 10.35 -40.95 3.90
CA ASP A 191 9.99 -42.19 3.20
C ASP A 191 10.51 -42.22 1.74
N GLY A 192 11.21 -41.17 1.29
CA GLY A 192 11.74 -41.05 -0.07
C GLY A 192 10.67 -40.82 -1.14
N GLN A 193 9.40 -40.68 -0.77
CA GLN A 193 8.33 -40.30 -1.69
C GLN A 193 8.37 -38.80 -1.96
N LEU A 194 7.60 -38.37 -2.96
CA LEU A 194 7.38 -36.97 -3.29
C LEU A 194 5.90 -36.65 -3.12
N ASP A 195 5.60 -35.56 -2.41
CA ASP A 195 4.33 -34.86 -2.60
C ASP A 195 4.38 -34.17 -3.95
N PHE A 196 3.33 -34.33 -4.75
CA PHE A 196 3.16 -33.71 -6.04
C PHE A 196 1.86 -32.91 -6.05
N VAL A 197 1.90 -31.68 -6.54
CA VAL A 197 0.76 -30.77 -6.59
C VAL A 197 0.61 -30.24 -8.00
N LEU A 198 -0.55 -30.50 -8.59
CA LEU A 198 -1.00 -29.88 -9.83
C LEU A 198 -2.03 -28.79 -9.50
N ILE A 199 -1.89 -27.62 -10.12
CA ILE A 199 -2.76 -26.46 -9.92
C ILE A 199 -3.30 -26.03 -11.29
N ASN A 200 -4.62 -25.82 -11.37
CA ASN A 200 -5.23 -25.16 -12.52
C ASN A 200 -5.91 -23.86 -12.06
N GLU A 201 -5.67 -22.79 -12.80
CA GLU A 201 -6.22 -21.47 -12.57
C GLU A 201 -7.21 -21.10 -13.68
N PHE A 202 -8.31 -20.46 -13.29
CA PHE A 202 -9.37 -20.04 -14.19
C PHE A 202 -9.79 -18.59 -13.93
N THR A 203 -10.45 -17.97 -14.90
CA THR A 203 -11.12 -16.67 -14.73
C THR A 203 -12.22 -16.77 -13.66
N PRO A 204 -12.62 -15.64 -13.05
CA PRO A 204 -13.74 -15.60 -12.13
C PRO A 204 -15.01 -16.20 -12.75
N SER A 205 -15.90 -16.73 -11.91
CA SER A 205 -17.19 -17.32 -12.32
C SER A 205 -17.12 -18.51 -13.29
N THR A 206 -15.94 -19.10 -13.53
CA THR A 206 -15.80 -20.29 -14.38
C THR A 206 -16.48 -21.49 -13.74
N GLU A 207 -17.44 -22.11 -14.44
CA GLU A 207 -18.03 -23.37 -13.98
C GLU A 207 -17.05 -24.54 -14.22
N VAL A 208 -16.31 -24.89 -13.19
CA VAL A 208 -15.51 -26.11 -13.19
C VAL A 208 -16.39 -27.26 -12.73
N GLY A 209 -16.75 -28.15 -13.67
CA GLY A 209 -17.51 -29.39 -13.41
C GLY A 209 -16.75 -30.39 -12.51
N SER A 210 -17.16 -31.66 -12.50
CA SER A 210 -16.33 -32.68 -11.82
C SER A 210 -14.95 -32.77 -12.48
N LEU A 211 -13.91 -32.79 -11.65
CA LEU A 211 -12.54 -33.00 -12.11
C LEU A 211 -12.16 -34.48 -12.15
N ASP A 212 -13.04 -35.38 -11.73
CA ASP A 212 -12.73 -36.82 -11.68
C ASP A 212 -12.34 -37.32 -13.07
N THR A 213 -13.12 -36.94 -14.10
CA THR A 213 -12.80 -37.26 -15.49
C THR A 213 -11.58 -36.52 -16.00
N VAL A 214 -11.23 -35.35 -15.45
CA VAL A 214 -10.01 -34.63 -15.84
C VAL A 214 -8.77 -35.41 -15.40
N TYR A 215 -8.84 -36.04 -14.23
CA TYR A 215 -7.73 -36.77 -13.63
C TYR A 215 -7.78 -38.29 -13.81
N ASP A 216 -8.57 -38.79 -14.76
CA ASP A 216 -8.60 -40.20 -15.13
C ASP A 216 -7.19 -40.74 -15.41
N GLY A 217 -6.88 -41.91 -14.83
CA GLY A 217 -5.57 -42.55 -14.97
C GLY A 217 -4.47 -41.87 -14.17
N ALA A 218 -4.81 -41.11 -13.13
CA ALA A 218 -3.85 -40.58 -12.17
C ALA A 218 -2.91 -41.69 -11.64
N PRO A 219 -1.64 -41.38 -11.36
CA PRO A 219 -0.65 -42.38 -10.91
C PRO A 219 -1.00 -43.09 -9.59
N THR A 220 -1.93 -42.55 -8.81
CA THR A 220 -2.38 -43.12 -7.54
C THR A 220 -3.86 -42.85 -7.29
N ALA A 221 -4.49 -43.71 -6.49
CA ALA A 221 -5.87 -43.59 -6.05
C ALA A 221 -6.04 -42.64 -4.83
N ASP A 222 -4.98 -42.36 -4.08
CA ASP A 222 -5.01 -41.56 -2.85
C ASP A 222 -4.88 -40.04 -3.11
N ALA A 223 -5.39 -39.59 -4.26
CA ALA A 223 -5.30 -38.19 -4.65
C ALA A 223 -6.39 -37.34 -4.02
N VAL A 224 -6.03 -36.10 -3.66
CA VAL A 224 -6.93 -35.12 -3.07
C VAL A 224 -7.14 -33.98 -4.06
N ALA A 225 -8.34 -33.95 -4.65
CA ALA A 225 -8.81 -32.83 -5.46
C ALA A 225 -9.54 -31.80 -4.58
N ARG A 226 -9.28 -30.51 -4.77
CA ARG A 226 -9.97 -29.42 -4.08
C ARG A 226 -10.27 -28.28 -5.05
N LYS A 227 -11.32 -27.51 -4.75
CA LYS A 227 -11.70 -26.29 -5.48
C LYS A 227 -11.67 -25.11 -4.52
N TYR A 228 -11.10 -24.00 -4.97
CA TYR A 228 -11.00 -22.78 -4.19
C TYR A 228 -11.33 -21.54 -5.03
N GLU A 229 -11.69 -20.47 -4.34
CA GLU A 229 -11.87 -19.13 -4.88
C GLU A 229 -10.95 -18.15 -4.18
N LEU A 230 -10.27 -17.30 -4.95
CA LEU A 230 -9.42 -16.24 -4.43
C LEU A 230 -10.30 -15.21 -3.70
N PHE A 231 -9.95 -14.88 -2.46
CA PHE A 231 -10.67 -13.84 -1.70
C PHE A 231 -9.74 -12.75 -1.16
N TYR A 232 -8.42 -12.95 -1.23
CA TYR A 232 -7.45 -11.96 -0.79
C TYR A 232 -6.12 -12.12 -1.51
N THR A 233 -5.53 -11.00 -1.96
CA THR A 233 -4.19 -10.96 -2.56
C THR A 233 -3.29 -10.07 -1.73
N PHE A 234 -2.13 -10.51 -1.29
CA PHE A 234 -1.24 -9.66 -0.49
C PHE A 234 -0.61 -8.55 -1.33
N GLY A 235 -0.33 -7.44 -0.65
CA GLY A 235 0.58 -6.41 -1.11
C GLY A 235 1.75 -6.35 -0.14
N THR A 236 2.78 -5.57 -0.45
CA THR A 236 3.98 -5.48 0.38
C THR A 236 3.75 -4.72 1.70
N ALA A 237 2.56 -4.13 1.89
CA ALA A 237 2.16 -3.43 3.10
C ALA A 237 0.86 -3.97 3.71
N ALA A 238 0.74 -3.85 5.03
CA ALA A 238 -0.48 -4.15 5.78
C ALA A 238 -1.59 -3.17 5.37
N ARG A 239 -2.82 -3.67 5.17
CA ARG A 239 -3.93 -2.85 4.65
C ARG A 239 -5.33 -3.27 5.05
N HIS A 240 -5.48 -4.32 5.85
CA HIS A 240 -6.79 -4.85 6.21
C HIS A 240 -7.32 -4.13 7.44
N LEU A 241 -8.26 -3.21 7.23
CA LEU A 241 -8.76 -2.31 8.29
C LEU A 241 -9.86 -2.93 9.19
N ALA A 242 -10.31 -4.16 8.92
CA ALA A 242 -11.18 -4.91 9.84
C ALA A 242 -10.39 -5.48 11.04
N ILE A 243 -9.75 -4.58 11.78
CA ILE A 243 -8.86 -4.88 12.91
C ILE A 243 -9.70 -5.08 14.17
N VAL A 244 -9.44 -6.17 14.89
CA VAL A 244 -10.18 -6.50 16.12
C VAL A 244 -9.37 -6.36 17.40
N ALA A 245 -8.03 -6.29 17.30
CA ALA A 245 -7.16 -6.11 18.45
C ALA A 245 -5.99 -5.16 18.12
N PRO A 246 -5.57 -4.28 19.06
CA PRO A 246 -4.38 -3.48 18.87
C PRO A 246 -3.14 -4.36 18.86
N TRP A 247 -2.19 -4.04 18.01
CA TRP A 247 -0.90 -4.74 17.96
C TRP A 247 0.19 -3.85 17.39
N THR A 248 1.42 -4.03 17.87
CA THR A 248 2.63 -3.36 17.41
C THR A 248 3.68 -4.42 17.12
N SER A 249 4.32 -4.33 15.94
CA SER A 249 5.43 -5.21 15.58
C SER A 249 6.62 -5.04 16.53
N PRO A 250 7.49 -6.05 16.71
CA PRO A 250 8.63 -5.96 17.62
C PRO A 250 9.59 -4.79 17.35
N ASP A 251 9.69 -4.35 16.09
CA ASP A 251 10.49 -3.20 15.66
C ASP A 251 9.73 -1.85 15.79
N GLY A 252 8.47 -1.87 16.20
CA GLY A 252 7.61 -0.69 16.35
C GLY A 252 7.12 -0.07 15.04
N VAL A 253 7.49 -0.64 13.89
CA VAL A 253 7.25 -0.05 12.56
C VAL A 253 5.80 -0.23 12.11
N THR A 254 5.22 -1.41 12.33
CA THR A 254 3.83 -1.71 11.96
C THR A 254 2.96 -1.71 13.20
N LYS A 255 1.86 -0.96 13.17
CA LYS A 255 0.86 -0.89 14.22
C LYS A 255 -0.52 -1.07 13.62
N THR A 256 -1.37 -1.80 14.32
CA THR A 256 -2.79 -1.94 14.05
C THR A 256 -3.55 -1.34 15.22
N ILE A 257 -4.50 -0.46 14.94
CA ILE A 257 -5.17 0.38 15.93
C ILE A 257 -6.68 0.29 15.66
N PRO A 258 -7.44 -0.48 16.46
CA PRO A 258 -8.90 -0.53 16.32
C PRO A 258 -9.55 0.74 16.89
N ASN A 259 -10.75 1.08 16.41
CA ASN A 259 -11.62 2.13 16.95
C ASN A 259 -10.94 3.51 17.06
N VAL A 260 -10.38 4.01 15.95
CA VAL A 260 -9.73 5.32 15.91
C VAL A 260 -10.76 6.45 15.76
N ASP A 261 -10.52 7.56 16.45
CA ASP A 261 -11.23 8.83 16.22
C ASP A 261 -10.72 9.49 14.92
N PRO A 262 -11.59 9.99 14.03
CA PRO A 262 -13.06 10.06 14.15
C PRO A 262 -13.82 8.83 13.63
N PHE A 263 -13.19 7.95 12.85
CA PHE A 263 -13.88 6.88 12.15
C PHE A 263 -12.99 5.67 11.80
N GLY A 264 -13.49 4.47 12.12
CA GLY A 264 -12.92 3.19 11.67
C GLY A 264 -11.74 2.68 12.50
N SER A 265 -10.82 2.00 11.83
CA SER A 265 -9.54 1.52 12.40
C SER A 265 -8.38 2.14 11.62
N ALA A 266 -7.16 2.01 12.12
CA ALA A 266 -5.97 2.47 11.43
C ALA A 266 -4.82 1.45 11.44
N ILE A 267 -4.00 1.54 10.40
CA ILE A 267 -2.71 0.87 10.29
C ILE A 267 -1.66 1.95 10.11
N GLU A 268 -0.61 1.90 10.92
CA GLU A 268 0.63 2.61 10.66
C GLU A 268 1.66 1.59 10.21
N SER A 269 2.33 1.81 9.08
CA SER A 269 3.37 0.92 8.57
C SER A 269 4.26 1.66 7.58
N THR A 270 5.08 0.95 6.82
CA THR A 270 5.98 1.51 5.82
C THR A 270 5.83 0.82 4.47
N VAL A 271 6.12 1.57 3.41
CA VAL A 271 6.35 1.07 2.05
C VAL A 271 7.82 1.30 1.71
N THR A 272 8.48 0.33 1.09
CA THR A 272 9.81 0.52 0.52
C THR A 272 9.67 0.71 -0.98
N THR A 273 10.18 1.83 -1.51
CA THR A 273 10.17 2.16 -2.93
C THR A 273 11.22 1.33 -3.69
N SER A 274 11.14 1.33 -5.03
CA SER A 274 12.07 0.58 -5.88
C SER A 274 13.53 1.00 -5.75
N ASP A 275 13.78 2.25 -5.37
CA ASP A 275 15.11 2.80 -5.10
C ASP A 275 15.53 2.69 -3.61
N GLY A 276 14.73 2.00 -2.80
CA GLY A 276 15.07 1.67 -1.41
C GLY A 276 14.65 2.70 -0.37
N ALA A 277 13.97 3.78 -0.75
CA ALA A 277 13.43 4.74 0.22
C ALA A 277 12.28 4.12 1.02
N VAL A 278 12.21 4.44 2.31
CA VAL A 278 11.16 3.95 3.19
C VAL A 278 10.16 5.08 3.42
N LEU A 279 8.89 4.83 3.15
CA LEU A 279 7.80 5.78 3.29
C LEU A 279 6.83 5.30 4.38
N PRO A 280 6.90 5.87 5.59
CA PRO A 280 5.88 5.68 6.61
C PRO A 280 4.53 6.16 6.09
N PHE A 281 3.50 5.37 6.34
CA PHE A 281 2.12 5.72 6.03
C PHE A 281 1.20 5.35 7.18
N ARG A 282 0.04 6.00 7.18
CA ARG A 282 -1.13 5.67 7.96
C ARG A 282 -2.31 5.45 7.02
N LEU A 283 -2.89 4.26 7.06
CA LEU A 283 -4.14 3.92 6.38
C LEU A 283 -5.26 3.88 7.43
N GLU A 284 -6.38 4.56 7.23
CA GLU A 284 -7.49 4.56 8.17
C GLU A 284 -8.86 4.77 7.51
N GLY A 285 -9.95 4.60 8.27
CA GLY A 285 -11.32 4.81 7.79
C GLY A 285 -12.05 3.50 7.50
N ASN A 286 -12.81 3.45 6.40
CA ASN A 286 -13.70 2.33 6.09
C ASN A 286 -12.92 0.99 5.94
N SER A 287 -13.44 -0.07 6.57
CA SER A 287 -12.83 -1.40 6.57
C SER A 287 -13.10 -2.24 5.33
N ASP A 288 -14.01 -1.82 4.46
CA ASP A 288 -14.32 -2.48 3.20
C ASP A 288 -13.06 -2.51 2.30
N PRO A 289 -12.62 -3.69 1.81
CA PRO A 289 -11.45 -3.80 0.94
C PRO A 289 -11.55 -2.96 -0.35
N ASP A 290 -12.78 -2.73 -0.83
CA ASP A 290 -13.10 -1.97 -2.04
C ASP A 290 -13.45 -0.50 -1.77
N ALA A 291 -13.33 -0.05 -0.51
CA ALA A 291 -13.55 1.35 -0.14
C ALA A 291 -12.70 2.30 -1.01
N PRO A 292 -13.30 3.36 -1.60
CA PRO A 292 -12.56 4.37 -2.36
C PRO A 292 -11.47 4.99 -1.48
N ALA A 293 -10.26 5.12 -2.04
CA ALA A 293 -9.11 5.66 -1.32
C ALA A 293 -8.95 7.16 -1.57
N LEU A 294 -8.84 7.93 -0.49
CA LEU A 294 -8.41 9.33 -0.49
C LEU A 294 -6.95 9.40 -0.02
N VAL A 295 -6.05 9.94 -0.84
CA VAL A 295 -4.63 10.09 -0.49
C VAL A 295 -4.34 11.54 -0.14
N LEU A 296 -3.72 11.79 1.01
CA LEU A 296 -3.37 13.13 1.49
C LEU A 296 -1.85 13.34 1.46
N VAL A 297 -1.41 14.39 0.77
CA VAL A 297 0.01 14.74 0.58
C VAL A 297 0.34 16.04 1.32
N ASN A 298 1.31 15.96 2.22
CA ASN A 298 1.60 17.06 3.15
C ASN A 298 2.36 18.22 2.50
N SER A 299 2.37 19.36 3.19
CA SER A 299 3.30 20.45 2.89
C SER A 299 4.73 20.04 3.24
N VAL A 300 5.72 20.70 2.63
CA VAL A 300 7.12 20.60 3.06
C VAL A 300 7.22 20.90 4.55
N LEU A 301 8.18 20.31 5.28
CA LEU A 301 8.34 20.55 6.72
C LEU A 301 7.10 20.24 7.58
N THR A 302 6.09 19.50 7.11
CA THR A 302 4.94 19.05 7.94
C THR A 302 4.80 17.51 7.99
N THR A 303 4.18 16.98 9.05
CA THR A 303 3.80 15.56 9.13
C THR A 303 2.33 15.40 8.76
N TRP A 304 1.82 14.18 8.67
CA TRP A 304 0.42 13.95 8.34
C TRP A 304 -0.59 14.46 9.37
N GLY A 305 -0.11 14.91 10.54
CA GLY A 305 -0.96 15.47 11.59
C GLY A 305 -1.61 16.81 11.21
N ILE A 306 -1.17 17.47 10.13
CA ILE A 306 -1.85 18.66 9.59
C ILE A 306 -3.26 18.36 9.06
N TRP A 307 -3.58 17.08 8.84
CA TRP A 307 -4.88 16.63 8.34
C TRP A 307 -5.82 16.15 9.44
N ASP A 308 -5.41 16.14 10.72
CA ASP A 308 -6.19 15.54 11.80
C ASP A 308 -7.58 16.19 11.94
N ASN A 309 -7.63 17.53 12.03
CA ASN A 309 -8.91 18.24 12.16
C ASN A 309 -9.70 18.23 10.85
N PHE A 310 -9.04 18.25 9.69
CA PHE A 310 -9.71 18.00 8.40
C PHE A 310 -10.45 16.66 8.41
N LEU A 311 -9.81 15.58 8.89
CA LEU A 311 -10.45 14.26 8.94
C LEU A 311 -11.64 14.20 9.91
N LYS A 312 -11.57 14.88 11.05
CA LYS A 312 -12.71 15.02 11.98
C LYS A 312 -13.94 15.61 11.27
N HIS A 313 -13.75 16.68 10.50
CA HIS A 313 -14.85 17.28 9.73
C HIS A 313 -15.22 16.47 8.48
N PHE A 314 -14.27 15.85 7.81
CA PHE A 314 -14.54 15.02 6.64
C PHE A 314 -15.41 13.82 7.01
N PHE A 315 -15.09 13.12 8.10
CA PHE A 315 -15.86 11.97 8.57
C PHE A 315 -17.08 12.34 9.44
N SER A 316 -17.28 13.60 9.83
CA SER A 316 -18.56 14.01 10.42
C SER A 316 -19.69 14.03 9.40
N LEU A 317 -19.36 14.05 8.11
CA LEU A 317 -20.27 13.93 6.98
C LEU A 317 -20.51 12.45 6.64
N PRO A 318 -21.73 11.88 6.84
CA PRO A 318 -21.98 10.44 6.66
C PRO A 318 -21.66 9.90 5.26
N GLN A 319 -21.82 10.71 4.21
CA GLN A 319 -21.48 10.31 2.83
C GLN A 319 -19.99 9.98 2.64
N ASN A 320 -19.13 10.46 3.54
CA ASN A 320 -17.70 10.21 3.50
C ASN A 320 -17.27 8.95 4.27
N HIS A 321 -18.18 8.29 5.00
CA HIS A 321 -17.89 7.02 5.70
C HIS A 321 -17.54 5.88 4.75
N LYS A 322 -17.77 6.03 3.44
CA LYS A 322 -17.33 5.10 2.41
C LYS A 322 -15.82 5.14 2.14
N TYR A 323 -15.12 6.22 2.49
CA TYR A 323 -13.71 6.37 2.14
C TYR A 323 -12.79 5.69 3.16
N ARG A 324 -11.68 5.17 2.65
CA ARG A 324 -10.45 4.97 3.41
C ARG A 324 -9.45 6.07 3.05
N VAL A 325 -8.61 6.46 3.99
CA VAL A 325 -7.66 7.57 3.85
C VAL A 325 -6.25 7.05 4.00
N VAL A 326 -5.38 7.42 3.07
CA VAL A 326 -3.94 7.18 3.13
C VAL A 326 -3.24 8.51 3.39
N ARG A 327 -2.53 8.60 4.51
CA ARG A 327 -1.61 9.69 4.82
C ARG A 327 -0.19 9.14 4.87
N PHE A 328 0.81 9.88 4.42
CA PHE A 328 2.19 9.39 4.45
C PHE A 328 3.20 10.51 4.70
N LEU A 329 4.40 10.15 5.13
CA LEU A 329 5.53 11.07 5.21
C LEU A 329 6.29 11.02 3.90
N ALA A 330 6.27 12.14 3.16
CA ALA A 330 7.03 12.29 1.94
C ALA A 330 8.55 12.28 2.21
N ARG A 331 9.34 12.05 1.15
CA ARG A 331 10.79 12.23 1.19
C ARG A 331 11.15 13.62 1.72
N GLY A 332 12.22 13.67 2.51
CA GLY A 332 12.63 14.85 3.26
C GLY A 332 11.97 15.01 4.64
N ARG A 333 11.03 14.12 5.00
CA ARG A 333 10.56 13.94 6.39
C ARG A 333 11.04 12.65 7.05
N VAL A 334 11.43 11.65 6.25
CA VAL A 334 11.83 10.33 6.77
C VAL A 334 13.31 10.28 7.09
N ILE A 335 13.69 9.69 8.23
CA ILE A 335 15.08 9.59 8.71
C ILE A 335 15.44 8.13 9.03
N PRO A 336 16.53 7.58 8.45
CA PRO A 336 17.14 8.02 7.20
C PRO A 336 16.16 7.75 6.05
N SER A 337 16.06 8.65 5.08
CA SER A 337 15.16 8.44 3.95
C SER A 337 15.58 7.28 3.03
N GLY A 338 16.83 6.79 3.14
CA GLY A 338 17.40 5.79 2.22
C GLY A 338 17.56 6.30 0.78
N THR A 339 17.26 7.58 0.53
CA THR A 339 17.26 8.18 -0.80
C THR A 339 18.69 8.44 -1.26
N THR A 340 19.05 7.94 -2.45
CA THR A 340 20.38 8.10 -3.05
C THR A 340 20.40 9.05 -4.25
N THR A 341 19.23 9.51 -4.70
CA THR A 341 19.01 10.36 -5.87
C THR A 341 18.37 11.71 -5.47
N PRO A 342 18.45 12.75 -6.32
CA PRO A 342 17.75 14.01 -6.06
C PRO A 342 16.24 13.81 -5.88
N VAL A 343 15.63 14.50 -4.93
CA VAL A 343 14.20 14.37 -4.65
C VAL A 343 13.42 15.34 -5.54
N THR A 344 12.93 14.88 -6.70
CA THR A 344 12.12 15.72 -7.61
C THR A 344 10.62 15.54 -7.42
N THR A 345 9.80 16.38 -8.05
CA THR A 345 8.33 16.20 -8.09
C THR A 345 7.93 14.89 -8.76
N GLU A 346 8.67 14.42 -9.76
CA GLU A 346 8.45 13.13 -10.41
C GLU A 346 8.71 11.97 -9.45
N VAL A 347 9.77 12.06 -8.63
CA VAL A 347 10.07 11.05 -7.60
C VAL A 347 8.96 11.01 -6.57
N GLN A 348 8.49 12.16 -6.06
CA GLN A 348 7.35 12.18 -5.14
C GLN A 348 6.05 11.68 -5.79
N ALA A 349 5.85 11.93 -7.09
CA ALA A 349 4.71 11.39 -7.80
C ALA A 349 4.78 9.85 -7.91
N ALA A 350 5.95 9.30 -8.18
CA ALA A 350 6.20 7.86 -8.19
C ALA A 350 6.05 7.24 -6.79
N ASP A 351 6.42 7.95 -5.73
CA ASP A 351 6.21 7.51 -4.34
C ASP A 351 4.72 7.31 -4.02
N VAL A 352 3.85 8.20 -4.50
CA VAL A 352 2.39 8.03 -4.38
C VAL A 352 1.94 6.73 -5.07
N ILE A 353 2.45 6.45 -6.27
CA ILE A 353 2.13 5.22 -7.01
C ILE A 353 2.66 3.98 -6.28
N ALA A 354 3.87 4.03 -5.73
CA ALA A 354 4.44 2.93 -4.94
C ALA A 354 3.59 2.61 -3.71
N ILE A 355 3.03 3.62 -3.04
CA ILE A 355 2.10 3.43 -1.93
C ILE A 355 0.80 2.77 -2.41
N LEU A 356 0.22 3.25 -3.52
CA LEU A 356 -0.98 2.63 -4.11
C LEU A 356 -0.72 1.16 -4.49
N ASP A 357 0.44 0.85 -5.04
CA ASP A 357 0.82 -0.51 -5.44
C ASP A 357 1.00 -1.43 -4.22
N ALA A 358 1.70 -0.97 -3.18
CA ALA A 358 1.90 -1.72 -1.94
C ALA A 358 0.59 -2.00 -1.20
N LEU A 359 -0.34 -1.05 -1.24
CA LEU A 359 -1.69 -1.16 -0.66
C LEU A 359 -2.71 -1.78 -1.63
N ARG A 360 -2.29 -2.15 -2.84
CA ARG A 360 -3.15 -2.73 -3.88
C ARG A 360 -4.39 -1.91 -4.20
N ILE A 361 -4.22 -0.59 -4.27
CA ILE A 361 -5.25 0.36 -4.66
C ILE A 361 -5.12 0.58 -6.17
N PRO A 362 -6.09 0.11 -7.00
CA PRO A 362 -6.00 0.26 -8.45
C PRO A 362 -5.99 1.73 -8.86
N GLN A 363 -6.82 2.53 -8.20
CA GLN A 363 -7.00 3.94 -8.50
C GLN A 363 -7.39 4.68 -7.22
N ALA A 364 -6.71 5.78 -6.90
CA ALA A 364 -7.15 6.68 -5.84
C ALA A 364 -8.42 7.41 -6.29
N ALA A 365 -9.44 7.42 -5.44
CA ALA A 365 -10.66 8.19 -5.70
C ALA A 365 -10.38 9.70 -5.66
N GLY A 366 -9.49 10.12 -4.75
CA GLY A 366 -9.01 11.50 -4.62
C GLY A 366 -7.55 11.54 -4.19
N LEU A 367 -6.79 12.48 -4.76
CA LEU A 367 -5.45 12.85 -4.31
C LEU A 367 -5.46 14.33 -3.91
N VAL A 368 -5.34 14.62 -2.62
CA VAL A 368 -5.40 15.99 -2.08
C VAL A 368 -4.02 16.35 -1.54
N GLY A 369 -3.46 17.44 -2.01
CA GLY A 369 -2.13 17.86 -1.59
C GLY A 369 -2.02 19.36 -1.38
N VAL A 370 -1.22 19.78 -0.41
CA VAL A 370 -0.96 21.20 -0.10
C VAL A 370 0.47 21.59 -0.38
N SER A 371 0.70 22.78 -0.95
CA SER A 371 2.04 23.33 -1.17
C SER A 371 2.91 22.39 -2.01
N MET A 372 4.02 21.88 -1.46
CA MET A 372 4.80 20.79 -2.07
C MET A 372 3.93 19.58 -2.43
N GLY A 373 3.05 19.15 -1.53
CA GLY A 373 2.10 18.08 -1.80
C GLY A 373 1.08 18.43 -2.88
N GLY A 374 0.73 19.71 -3.05
CA GLY A 374 -0.12 20.18 -4.14
C GLY A 374 0.58 20.09 -5.50
N ALA A 375 1.87 20.44 -5.56
CA ALA A 375 2.68 20.25 -6.76
C ALA A 375 2.84 18.76 -7.08
N THR A 376 3.06 17.92 -6.06
CA THR A 376 3.06 16.46 -6.19
C THR A 376 1.71 15.94 -6.69
N ALA A 377 0.58 16.44 -6.19
CA ALA A 377 -0.75 16.03 -6.65
C ALA A 377 -0.99 16.33 -8.14
N ILE A 378 -0.58 17.53 -8.59
CA ILE A 378 -0.60 17.91 -10.01
C ILE A 378 0.29 16.96 -10.82
N ALA A 379 1.55 16.77 -10.41
CA ALA A 379 2.51 15.90 -11.08
C ALA A 379 1.99 14.45 -11.22
N THR A 380 1.46 13.88 -10.14
CA THR A 380 0.93 12.51 -10.13
C THR A 380 -0.28 12.39 -11.05
N ALA A 381 -1.23 13.32 -10.98
CA ALA A 381 -2.45 13.25 -11.79
C ALA A 381 -2.18 13.41 -13.29
N LEU A 382 -1.23 14.27 -13.67
CA LEU A 382 -0.84 14.48 -15.06
C LEU A 382 0.01 13.34 -15.63
N THR A 383 0.86 12.72 -14.80
CA THR A 383 1.78 11.65 -15.22
C THR A 383 1.12 10.27 -15.18
N TYR A 384 0.24 10.03 -14.21
CA TYR A 384 -0.44 8.77 -13.96
C TYR A 384 -1.98 8.92 -13.96
N PRO A 385 -2.59 9.46 -15.03
CA PRO A 385 -4.02 9.81 -15.05
C PRO A 385 -4.96 8.61 -14.85
N SER A 386 -4.53 7.39 -15.18
CA SER A 386 -5.31 6.17 -14.92
C SER A 386 -5.33 5.73 -13.46
N ARG A 387 -4.37 6.21 -12.65
CA ARG A 387 -4.20 5.85 -11.23
C ARG A 387 -4.86 6.85 -10.28
N ILE A 388 -5.25 8.02 -10.76
CA ILE A 388 -5.87 9.10 -9.97
C ILE A 388 -7.20 9.48 -10.61
N ALA A 389 -8.32 9.15 -9.96
CA ALA A 389 -9.65 9.49 -10.47
C ALA A 389 -9.93 11.00 -10.39
N SER A 390 -9.46 11.64 -9.32
CA SER A 390 -9.55 13.08 -9.14
C SER A 390 -8.42 13.62 -8.28
N PHE A 391 -8.02 14.88 -8.47
CA PHE A 391 -7.05 15.55 -7.60
C PHE A 391 -7.54 16.90 -7.10
N ILE A 392 -7.05 17.33 -5.94
CA ILE A 392 -7.26 18.66 -5.39
C ILE A 392 -5.90 19.23 -5.00
N ALA A 393 -5.53 20.34 -5.62
CA ALA A 393 -4.29 21.05 -5.33
C ALA A 393 -4.60 22.25 -4.43
N CYS A 394 -3.93 22.32 -3.28
CA CYS A 394 -4.12 23.30 -2.22
C CYS A 394 -2.88 24.19 -2.11
N ASP A 395 -3.04 25.52 -2.09
CA ASP A 395 -1.98 26.51 -1.79
C ASP A 395 -0.64 26.24 -2.50
N THR A 396 -0.69 26.10 -3.82
CA THR A 396 0.44 25.65 -4.64
C THR A 396 0.49 26.32 -6.03
N SER A 397 1.50 25.96 -6.82
CA SER A 397 1.70 26.38 -8.21
C SER A 397 1.95 25.16 -9.09
N ALA A 398 1.65 25.25 -10.39
CA ALA A 398 2.03 24.24 -11.38
C ALA A 398 3.48 24.39 -11.87
N LYS A 399 4.18 25.45 -11.44
CA LYS A 399 5.56 25.77 -11.83
C LYS A 399 6.34 26.37 -10.68
N SER A 400 7.59 25.95 -10.51
CA SER A 400 8.55 26.56 -9.59
C SER A 400 8.82 28.03 -9.95
N PRO A 401 8.80 28.96 -8.99
CA PRO A 401 9.24 30.33 -9.21
C PRO A 401 10.71 30.41 -9.67
N ALA A 402 11.04 31.40 -10.49
CA ALA A 402 12.44 31.70 -10.81
C ALA A 402 13.22 32.05 -9.54
N GLY A 403 14.42 31.47 -9.36
CA GLY A 403 15.25 31.69 -8.16
C GLY A 403 14.76 30.97 -6.89
N ASN A 404 13.79 30.04 -7.00
CA ASN A 404 13.28 29.32 -5.83
C ASN A 404 14.36 28.49 -5.12
N LYS A 405 15.32 27.93 -5.89
CA LYS A 405 16.49 27.22 -5.35
C LYS A 405 17.30 28.11 -4.39
N ASP A 406 17.63 29.34 -4.81
CA ASP A 406 18.41 30.26 -4.00
C ASP A 406 17.64 30.69 -2.74
N THR A 407 16.32 30.91 -2.88
CA THR A 407 15.43 31.22 -1.75
C THR A 407 15.43 30.09 -0.71
N TRP A 408 15.36 28.83 -1.14
CA TRP A 408 15.47 27.68 -0.23
C TRP A 408 16.88 27.52 0.35
N GLY A 409 17.92 27.82 -0.42
CA GLY A 409 19.30 27.87 0.07
C GLY A 409 19.48 28.86 1.22
N GLN A 410 18.86 30.04 1.13
CA GLN A 410 18.86 31.02 2.23
C GLN A 410 18.14 30.50 3.48
N ARG A 411 17.02 29.77 3.31
CA ARG A 411 16.30 29.14 4.44
C ARG A 411 17.12 28.04 5.09
N ILE A 412 17.80 27.20 4.30
CA ILE A 412 18.73 26.18 4.80
C ILE A 412 19.84 26.86 5.63
N ALA A 413 20.40 27.97 5.13
CA ALA A 413 21.46 28.69 5.84
C ALA A 413 21.01 29.25 7.21
N VAL A 414 19.73 29.60 7.38
CA VAL A 414 19.18 29.98 8.71
C VAL A 414 19.27 28.80 9.69
N ALA A 415 18.79 27.63 9.28
CA ALA A 415 18.83 26.42 10.11
C ALA A 415 20.28 25.96 10.41
N GLU A 416 21.16 26.01 9.41
CA GLU A 416 22.59 25.69 9.56
C GLU A 416 23.28 26.63 10.55
N LYS A 417 22.96 27.93 10.53
CA LYS A 417 23.53 28.92 11.43
C LYS A 417 23.04 28.73 12.87
N GLU A 418 21.78 28.37 13.08
CA GLU A 418 21.26 28.05 14.43
C GLU A 418 21.94 26.80 15.01
N ALA A 419 22.31 25.84 14.15
CA ALA A 419 23.00 24.60 14.52
C ALA A 419 22.30 23.81 15.64
N LYS A 420 20.97 23.87 15.66
CA LYS A 420 20.15 23.17 16.65
C LYS A 420 20.28 21.65 16.49
N THR A 421 20.44 20.96 17.62
CA THR A 421 20.42 19.50 17.68
C THR A 421 19.37 19.04 18.70
N LEU A 422 18.68 17.94 18.39
CA LEU A 422 17.71 17.28 19.26
C LEU A 422 17.93 15.76 19.25
N ARG A 423 17.44 15.06 20.28
CA ARG A 423 17.53 13.60 20.39
C ARG A 423 16.19 12.96 20.05
N LEU A 424 15.84 12.94 18.77
CA LEU A 424 14.52 12.46 18.33
C LEU A 424 14.43 10.93 18.34
N SER A 425 13.38 10.40 18.98
CA SER A 425 13.01 8.98 19.02
C SER A 425 11.88 8.63 18.04
N SER A 426 11.23 9.62 17.43
CA SER A 426 10.17 9.42 16.45
C SER A 426 10.23 10.44 15.31
N LEU A 427 9.61 10.10 14.18
CA LEU A 427 9.41 11.00 13.04
C LEU A 427 8.39 12.13 13.33
N PHE A 428 7.74 12.10 14.51
CA PHE A 428 6.77 13.09 14.98
C PHE A 428 7.38 14.09 15.98
N GLY A 429 8.70 14.01 16.20
CA GLY A 429 9.41 14.96 17.06
C GLY A 429 9.34 14.62 18.55
N ASP A 430 9.16 13.34 18.90
CA ASP A 430 9.32 12.87 20.27
C ASP A 430 10.82 12.78 20.59
N GLU A 431 11.22 13.19 21.80
CA GLU A 431 12.62 13.11 22.24
C GLU A 431 12.84 11.93 23.19
N SER A 432 14.04 11.36 23.16
CA SER A 432 14.48 10.37 24.15
C SER A 432 15.94 10.60 24.52
N ALA A 433 16.26 10.42 25.81
CA ALA A 433 17.64 10.46 26.29
C ALA A 433 18.53 9.40 25.60
N ASP A 434 17.93 8.29 25.16
CA ASP A 434 18.63 7.17 24.53
C ASP A 434 18.87 7.38 23.02
N ALA A 435 18.19 8.35 22.40
CA ALA A 435 18.36 8.65 20.98
C ALA A 435 19.63 9.47 20.73
N SER A 436 20.28 9.25 19.60
CA SER A 436 21.45 10.03 19.18
C SER A 436 21.06 11.48 18.84
N PRO A 437 21.88 12.47 19.21
CA PRO A 437 21.62 13.85 18.82
C PRO A 437 21.80 13.99 17.31
N GLN A 438 20.87 14.71 16.67
CA GLN A 438 20.91 14.96 15.23
C GLN A 438 20.58 16.42 14.93
N PRO A 439 21.15 17.00 13.85
CA PRO A 439 20.84 18.36 13.43
C PRO A 439 19.39 18.43 12.93
N VAL A 440 18.68 19.45 13.41
CA VAL A 440 17.27 19.71 13.04
C VAL A 440 17.14 21.11 12.45
N VAL A 441 15.99 21.40 11.87
CA VAL A 441 15.67 22.71 11.28
C VAL A 441 15.75 23.85 12.29
N GLY A 442 15.36 23.62 13.55
CA GLY A 442 15.50 24.61 14.61
C GLY A 442 14.36 25.62 14.70
N GLU A 443 14.44 26.49 15.71
CA GLU A 443 13.39 27.43 16.10
C GLU A 443 13.30 28.64 15.19
N GLU A 444 14.43 29.16 14.70
CA GLU A 444 14.48 30.41 13.94
C GLU A 444 13.75 30.25 12.59
N LEU A 445 14.11 29.21 11.83
CA LEU A 445 13.43 28.93 10.57
C LEU A 445 11.97 28.50 10.80
N ALA A 446 11.68 27.78 11.89
CA ALA A 446 10.32 27.37 12.21
C ALA A 446 9.41 28.57 12.50
N GLU A 447 9.84 29.52 13.33
CA GLU A 447 9.08 30.73 13.63
C GLU A 447 8.84 31.55 12.35
N MET A 448 9.89 31.80 11.56
CA MET A 448 9.76 32.52 10.28
C MET A 448 8.80 31.85 9.31
N THR A 449 8.84 30.51 9.24
CA THR A 449 8.02 29.73 8.30
C THR A 449 6.56 29.71 8.74
N VAL A 450 6.29 29.39 10.01
CA VAL A 450 4.94 29.26 10.52
C VAL A 450 4.23 30.61 10.60
N ARG A 451 4.92 31.70 11.00
CA ARG A 451 4.35 33.06 10.96
C ARG A 451 3.87 33.49 9.59
N ARG A 452 4.51 33.01 8.52
CA ARG A 452 4.11 33.27 7.14
C ARG A 452 2.96 32.37 6.68
N TRP A 453 2.81 31.19 7.27
CA TRP A 453 1.82 30.21 6.85
C TRP A 453 0.41 30.49 7.38
N PHE A 454 0.28 31.13 8.54
CA PHE A 454 -1.00 31.43 9.17
C PHE A 454 -1.34 32.91 9.04
N VAL A 455 -2.63 33.24 8.95
CA VAL A 455 -3.03 34.66 8.99
C VAL A 455 -2.81 35.24 10.40
N PRO A 456 -2.53 36.55 10.54
CA PRO A 456 -2.27 37.16 11.84
C PRO A 456 -3.38 36.89 12.87
N GLU A 457 -4.63 36.93 12.43
CA GLU A 457 -5.82 36.72 13.26
C GLU A 457 -5.88 35.31 13.86
N SER A 458 -5.26 34.31 13.22
CA SER A 458 -5.23 32.94 13.74
C SER A 458 -4.41 32.81 15.03
N TYR A 459 -3.52 33.76 15.31
CA TYR A 459 -2.76 33.79 16.56
C TYR A 459 -3.54 34.36 17.75
N ASP A 460 -4.67 35.02 17.49
CA ASP A 460 -5.58 35.54 18.51
C ASP A 460 -6.71 34.54 18.83
N ASP A 461 -6.85 33.47 18.05
CA ASP A 461 -7.86 32.42 18.25
C ASP A 461 -7.35 31.32 19.20
N PRO A 462 -7.92 31.17 20.42
CA PRO A 462 -7.48 30.17 21.39
C PRO A 462 -7.60 28.72 20.90
N ALA A 463 -8.47 28.44 19.92
CA ALA A 463 -8.61 27.11 19.34
C ALA A 463 -7.51 26.80 18.30
N LEU A 464 -6.98 27.81 17.60
CA LEU A 464 -5.95 27.63 16.58
C LEU A 464 -4.53 27.72 17.15
N VAL A 465 -4.30 28.47 18.22
CA VAL A 465 -2.96 28.59 18.84
C VAL A 465 -2.29 27.23 19.12
N PRO A 466 -2.96 26.23 19.73
CA PRO A 466 -2.35 24.91 19.93
C PRO A 466 -2.02 24.17 18.63
N GLU A 467 -2.83 24.33 17.59
CA GLU A 467 -2.60 23.72 16.28
C GLU A 467 -1.42 24.39 15.55
N ILE A 468 -1.29 25.71 15.67
CA ILE A 468 -0.14 26.45 15.16
C ILE A 468 1.15 25.99 15.85
N GLU A 469 1.14 25.86 17.17
CA GLU A 469 2.30 25.36 17.92
C GLU A 469 2.63 23.90 17.55
N LYS A 470 1.62 23.06 17.28
CA LYS A 470 1.84 21.71 16.77
C LYS A 470 2.53 21.74 15.40
N VAL A 471 2.09 22.60 14.48
CA VAL A 471 2.76 22.78 13.17
C VAL A 471 4.18 23.32 13.36
N LYS A 472 4.39 24.29 14.25
CA LYS A 472 5.73 24.80 14.57
C LYS A 472 6.64 23.70 15.08
N LYS A 473 6.17 22.85 16.01
CA LYS A 473 6.92 21.68 16.48
C LYS A 473 7.30 20.76 15.32
N MET A 474 6.37 20.47 14.39
CA MET A 474 6.67 19.66 13.20
C MET A 474 7.81 20.23 12.35
N VAL A 475 7.90 21.57 12.24
CA VAL A 475 8.98 22.25 11.52
C VAL A 475 10.28 22.18 12.31
N VAL A 476 10.27 22.57 13.59
CA VAL A 476 11.44 22.56 14.49
C VAL A 476 12.14 21.21 14.48
N THR A 477 11.37 20.12 14.61
CA THR A 477 11.90 18.77 14.77
C THR A 477 12.22 18.07 13.46
N ASN A 478 12.08 18.73 12.29
CA ASN A 478 12.48 18.07 11.05
C ASN A 478 14.00 17.94 10.98
N SER A 479 14.50 16.78 10.54
CA SER A 479 15.93 16.59 10.30
C SER A 479 16.44 17.59 9.27
N LEU A 480 17.52 18.28 9.58
CA LEU A 480 18.12 19.27 8.66
C LEU A 480 18.65 18.62 7.38
N PRO A 481 19.40 17.48 7.42
CA PRO A 481 19.80 16.77 6.21
C PRO A 481 18.62 16.31 5.33
N GLU A 482 17.52 15.87 5.95
CA GLU A 482 16.34 15.44 5.18
C GLU A 482 15.56 16.65 4.66
N PHE A 483 15.48 17.76 5.41
CA PHE A 483 14.94 19.01 4.93
C PHE A 483 15.68 19.50 3.67
N GLN A 484 17.02 19.53 3.70
CA GLN A 484 17.86 19.94 2.58
C GLN A 484 17.57 19.13 1.32
N ARG A 485 17.42 17.80 1.46
CA ARG A 485 17.02 16.93 0.35
C ARG A 485 15.59 17.17 -0.10
N GLY A 486 14.64 17.25 0.83
CA GLY A 486 13.22 17.38 0.53
C GLY A 486 12.86 18.65 -0.24
N VAL A 487 13.54 19.77 0.03
CA VAL A 487 13.27 21.02 -0.70
C VAL A 487 13.74 21.00 -2.14
N GLU A 488 14.59 20.05 -2.55
CA GLU A 488 14.99 19.88 -3.96
C GLU A 488 13.77 19.70 -4.86
N THR A 489 12.69 19.11 -4.32
CA THR A 489 11.41 18.94 -5.03
C THR A 489 10.86 20.26 -5.54
N LEU A 490 11.13 21.35 -4.81
CA LEU A 490 10.61 22.67 -5.13
C LEU A 490 11.55 23.49 -6.01
N PHE A 491 12.75 23.01 -6.31
CA PHE A 491 13.77 23.80 -7.01
C PHE A 491 13.39 24.04 -8.47
N ASN A 492 12.91 23.02 -9.16
CA ASN A 492 12.64 23.10 -10.60
C ASN A 492 11.59 22.07 -11.04
N TYR A 493 10.37 22.53 -11.26
CA TYR A 493 9.33 21.78 -11.98
C TYR A 493 8.49 22.75 -12.82
N ASP A 494 7.92 22.25 -13.91
CA ASP A 494 7.01 23.01 -14.76
C ASP A 494 6.02 22.07 -15.45
N TYR A 495 4.76 22.13 -15.02
CA TYR A 495 3.66 21.33 -15.58
C TYR A 495 2.67 22.18 -16.38
N THR A 496 2.95 23.47 -16.63
CA THR A 496 1.95 24.38 -17.21
C THR A 496 1.44 23.93 -18.58
N ASP A 497 2.32 23.35 -19.39
CA ASP A 497 2.01 22.92 -20.76
C ASP A 497 1.11 21.67 -20.82
N MET A 498 1.01 20.93 -19.72
CA MET A 498 0.19 19.72 -19.63
C MET A 498 -1.23 20.00 -19.13
N LEU A 499 -1.47 21.14 -18.50
CA LEU A 499 -2.74 21.43 -17.82
C LEU A 499 -3.91 21.53 -18.80
N SER A 500 -3.73 22.23 -19.93
CA SER A 500 -4.83 22.54 -20.85
C SER A 500 -5.46 21.30 -21.48
N GLY A 501 -4.66 20.26 -21.77
CA GLY A 501 -5.10 18.99 -22.32
C GLY A 501 -5.50 17.93 -21.29
N TYR A 502 -5.51 18.26 -19.99
CA TYR A 502 -5.85 17.28 -18.96
C TYR A 502 -7.31 16.86 -19.02
N LYS A 503 -7.55 15.55 -19.18
CA LYS A 503 -8.90 14.97 -19.32
C LYS A 503 -9.53 14.53 -18.00
N GLY A 504 -8.73 14.35 -16.94
CA GLY A 504 -9.25 13.92 -15.64
C GLY A 504 -9.98 15.02 -14.89
N ARG A 505 -10.34 14.75 -13.63
CA ARG A 505 -11.00 15.72 -12.74
C ARG A 505 -9.96 16.34 -11.82
N GLY A 506 -9.89 17.67 -11.79
CA GLY A 506 -9.04 18.40 -10.86
C GLY A 506 -9.79 19.59 -10.27
N ALA A 507 -9.41 20.00 -9.06
CA ALA A 507 -9.89 21.20 -8.40
C ALA A 507 -8.75 21.93 -7.69
N PHE A 508 -8.97 23.20 -7.42
CA PHE A 508 -7.99 24.08 -6.75
C PHE A 508 -8.62 24.71 -5.51
N LEU A 509 -7.88 24.72 -4.41
CA LEU A 509 -8.27 25.36 -3.16
C LEU A 509 -7.12 26.23 -2.64
N VAL A 510 -7.42 27.38 -2.06
CA VAL A 510 -6.38 28.30 -1.57
C VAL A 510 -6.87 29.13 -0.40
N GLY A 511 -6.02 29.37 0.60
CA GLY A 511 -6.32 30.35 1.63
C GLY A 511 -6.27 31.78 1.08
N ALA A 512 -7.27 32.60 1.43
CA ALA A 512 -7.35 33.99 0.98
C ALA A 512 -6.11 34.82 1.34
N GLY A 513 -5.45 34.47 2.46
CA GLY A 513 -4.26 35.14 2.98
C GLY A 513 -2.93 34.65 2.42
N ASP A 514 -2.89 33.66 1.51
CA ASP A 514 -1.64 33.09 1.00
C ASP A 514 -1.00 33.90 -0.14
N GLY A 515 -0.74 35.18 0.16
CA GLY A 515 0.01 36.10 -0.69
C GLY A 515 -0.53 36.18 -2.12
N VAL A 516 0.26 35.71 -3.10
CA VAL A 516 -0.07 35.79 -4.53
C VAL A 516 -0.75 34.53 -5.07
N LEU A 517 -0.80 33.44 -4.29
CA LEU A 517 -1.33 32.17 -4.74
C LEU A 517 -2.82 32.22 -5.11
N PRO A 518 -3.71 32.98 -4.44
CA PRO A 518 -5.12 33.04 -4.83
C PRO A 518 -5.34 33.38 -6.31
N LYS A 519 -4.69 34.44 -6.80
CA LYS A 519 -4.75 34.84 -8.21
C LYS A 519 -4.06 33.84 -9.14
N GLY A 520 -3.00 33.18 -8.67
CA GLY A 520 -2.28 32.17 -9.43
C GLY A 520 -3.14 30.92 -9.65
N MET A 521 -3.75 30.42 -8.58
CA MET A 521 -4.58 29.21 -8.60
C MET A 521 -5.93 29.41 -9.29
N GLU A 522 -6.50 30.61 -9.22
CA GLU A 522 -7.66 30.97 -10.06
C GLU A 522 -7.33 30.86 -11.56
N LYS A 523 -6.13 31.26 -11.99
CA LYS A 523 -5.70 31.06 -13.37
C LYS A 523 -5.49 29.58 -13.70
N LEU A 524 -4.93 28.80 -12.77
CA LEU A 524 -4.76 27.36 -12.96
C LEU A 524 -6.11 26.66 -13.16
N SER A 525 -7.15 27.07 -12.42
CA SER A 525 -8.48 26.50 -12.55
C SER A 525 -9.14 26.79 -13.89
N GLN A 526 -8.84 27.94 -14.49
CA GLN A 526 -9.28 28.32 -15.83
C GLN A 526 -8.51 27.57 -16.94
N VAL A 527 -7.24 27.23 -16.70
CA VAL A 527 -6.40 26.54 -17.69
C VAL A 527 -6.63 25.03 -17.69
N LEU A 528 -6.83 24.40 -16.53
CA LEU A 528 -6.93 22.94 -16.42
C LEU A 528 -8.10 22.39 -17.26
N GLY A 529 -7.78 21.56 -18.26
CA GLY A 529 -8.75 20.96 -19.17
C GLY A 529 -9.42 21.97 -20.12
N SER A 530 -8.90 23.19 -20.26
CA SER A 530 -9.47 24.22 -21.13
C SER A 530 -9.52 23.81 -22.62
N ALA A 531 -8.55 23.02 -23.09
CA ALA A 531 -8.58 22.46 -24.46
C ALA A 531 -9.69 21.41 -24.63
N GLU A 532 -10.17 20.82 -23.52
CA GLU A 532 -11.31 19.91 -23.45
C GLU A 532 -12.63 20.64 -23.14
N GLY A 533 -12.63 21.98 -23.13
CA GLY A 533 -13.81 22.81 -22.81
C GLY A 533 -14.21 22.81 -21.34
N LYS A 534 -13.29 22.44 -20.43
CA LYS A 534 -13.55 22.34 -18.99
C LYS A 534 -13.08 23.59 -18.25
N THR A 535 -13.67 23.81 -17.08
CA THR A 535 -13.14 24.71 -16.05
C THR A 535 -13.13 23.94 -14.73
N ALA A 536 -12.01 23.98 -14.03
CA ALA A 536 -11.87 23.27 -12.77
C ALA A 536 -12.54 24.04 -11.63
N PRO A 537 -13.19 23.35 -10.67
CA PRO A 537 -13.67 23.98 -9.45
C PRO A 537 -12.54 24.71 -8.71
N PHE A 538 -12.85 25.89 -8.20
CA PHE A 538 -11.91 26.73 -7.46
C PHE A 538 -12.55 27.27 -6.19
N LYS A 539 -11.85 27.14 -5.06
CA LYS A 539 -12.30 27.61 -3.74
C LYS A 539 -11.25 28.51 -3.11
N VAL A 540 -11.67 29.72 -2.76
CA VAL A 540 -10.95 30.58 -1.81
C VAL A 540 -11.50 30.32 -0.41
N VAL A 541 -10.62 30.09 0.55
CA VAL A 541 -10.95 29.85 1.96
C VAL A 541 -10.64 31.11 2.75
N GLU A 542 -11.69 31.81 3.15
CA GLU A 542 -11.57 33.07 3.90
C GLU A 542 -11.00 32.87 5.30
N GLY A 543 -10.18 33.82 5.74
CA GLY A 543 -9.54 33.79 7.05
C GLY A 543 -8.56 32.62 7.23
N ALA A 544 -7.95 32.15 6.14
CA ALA A 544 -6.86 31.17 6.14
C ALA A 544 -5.71 31.65 5.25
N GLY A 545 -4.49 31.27 5.63
CA GLY A 545 -3.26 31.41 4.86
C GLY A 545 -2.90 30.11 4.17
N HIS A 546 -1.62 29.73 4.22
CA HIS A 546 -1.03 28.62 3.47
C HIS A 546 -1.49 27.21 3.89
N LEU A 547 -2.07 27.07 5.09
CA LEU A 547 -2.54 25.79 5.63
C LEU A 547 -4.03 25.83 5.97
N PRO A 548 -4.92 25.99 4.97
CA PRO A 548 -6.35 26.13 5.21
C PRO A 548 -6.99 24.88 5.85
N MET A 549 -6.40 23.69 5.66
CA MET A 549 -6.85 22.47 6.36
C MET A 549 -6.59 22.50 7.87
N VAL A 550 -5.76 23.41 8.36
CA VAL A 550 -5.51 23.62 9.79
C VAL A 550 -6.35 24.79 10.31
N GLU A 551 -6.41 25.91 9.58
CA GLU A 551 -7.12 27.13 10.03
C GLU A 551 -8.64 27.05 9.86
N ARG A 552 -9.10 26.40 8.78
CA ARG A 552 -10.51 26.29 8.40
C ARG A 552 -10.82 24.86 7.94
N PRO A 553 -10.57 23.84 8.80
CA PRO A 553 -10.66 22.44 8.43
C PRO A 553 -12.05 22.05 7.92
N GLN A 554 -13.12 22.62 8.48
CA GLN A 554 -14.49 22.38 8.04
C GLN A 554 -14.72 22.81 6.59
N ALA A 555 -14.33 24.04 6.22
CA ALA A 555 -14.54 24.56 4.87
C ALA A 555 -13.76 23.75 3.82
N VAL A 556 -12.56 23.26 4.18
CA VAL A 556 -11.79 22.35 3.34
C VAL A 556 -12.47 20.99 3.23
N ALA A 557 -12.93 20.41 4.34
CA ALA A 557 -13.62 19.12 4.36
C ALA A 557 -14.91 19.12 3.52
N GLU A 558 -15.71 20.18 3.62
CA GLU A 558 -16.93 20.37 2.82
C GLU A 558 -16.60 20.44 1.33
N PHE A 559 -15.65 21.30 0.93
CA PHE A 559 -15.25 21.41 -0.48
C PHE A 559 -14.70 20.10 -1.06
N VAL A 560 -13.85 19.40 -0.30
CA VAL A 560 -13.30 18.10 -0.71
C VAL A 560 -14.43 17.07 -0.82
N SER A 561 -15.36 17.03 0.14
CA SER A 561 -16.50 16.12 0.12
C SER A 561 -17.38 16.37 -1.10
N ASP A 562 -17.77 17.63 -1.34
CA ASP A 562 -18.62 18.01 -2.47
C ASP A 562 -17.96 17.60 -3.78
N PHE A 563 -16.68 17.98 -4.00
CA PHE A 563 -15.98 17.62 -5.23
C PHE A 563 -15.86 16.11 -5.46
N LEU A 564 -15.57 15.33 -4.42
CA LEU A 564 -15.44 13.87 -4.53
C LEU A 564 -16.78 13.16 -4.73
N ASN A 565 -17.88 13.73 -4.24
CA ASN A 565 -19.23 13.15 -4.31
C ASN A 565 -20.06 13.67 -5.49
N ASP A 566 -19.70 14.83 -6.07
CA ASP A 566 -20.32 15.39 -7.26
C ASP A 566 -19.95 14.52 -8.47
N GLY A 567 -20.77 13.50 -8.72
CA GLY A 567 -20.71 12.63 -9.90
C GLY A 567 -21.51 13.19 -11.09
N SER A 568 -21.69 14.50 -11.20
CA SER A 568 -22.63 15.12 -12.16
C SER A 568 -22.08 16.36 -12.83
N SER A 569 -21.45 16.16 -13.99
CA SER A 569 -21.72 16.90 -15.23
C SER A 569 -20.87 16.34 -16.36
#